data_AF-A0A945M4A0-F1
#
_entry.id   AF-A0A945M4A0-F1
#
_cell.length_a   1.000
_cell.length_b   1.000
_cell.length_c   1.000
_cell.angle_alpha   90.00
_cell.angle_beta   90.00
_cell.angle_gamma   90.00
#
_symmetry.space_group_name_H-M   'P 1'
#
loop_
_entity.id
_entity.type
_entity.pdbx_description
1 polymer ?
#
loop_
_entity_poly.entity_id
_entity_poly.type
_entity_poly.pdbx_seq_one_letter_code
_entity_poly.pdbx_strand_id
1 'polypeptide(L)'
;SSVNRAPRRADPGQEAQEFSFWLRLKLFADAGLAGLPNAGKSTFLSRVSRARPRIADYPFTTLHPQLGVVYLDGAEFVLADLPGLIEGAHQGTGLGDRFLGHMERCGVLLHLVDGTHDDVAEAYRTVRHEIVAYGQGLGEKPEVVALNKIDALTPDLIEERRQALAAACGHEAHAVSGASGAGVETVLRALHGHIRAHRGGSEPDIAESAAWQP
;
A
#
# COMPACT_ATOMS: atom_id res chain seq x y z
N SER A 1 15.36 -29.37 -52.56
CA SER A 1 15.49 -30.01 -53.88
C SER A 1 16.42 -31.22 -53.75
N SER A 2 16.03 -32.39 -54.26
CA SER A 2 16.83 -33.64 -54.25
C SER A 2 18.14 -33.54 -55.06
N VAL A 3 18.36 -32.42 -55.76
CA VAL A 3 19.55 -32.11 -56.54
C VAL A 3 20.58 -31.26 -55.75
N ASN A 4 20.21 -30.69 -54.60
CA ASN A 4 21.07 -29.79 -53.82
C ASN A 4 21.46 -30.42 -52.47
N ARG A 5 22.43 -31.34 -52.49
CA ARG A 5 22.82 -32.18 -51.33
C ARG A 5 23.79 -31.52 -50.35
N ALA A 6 24.38 -30.37 -50.71
CA ALA A 6 25.29 -29.61 -49.85
C ALA A 6 25.04 -28.09 -50.00
N PRO A 7 23.89 -27.59 -49.51
CA PRO A 7 23.55 -26.18 -49.62
C PRO A 7 24.53 -25.31 -48.81
N ARG A 8 25.20 -24.38 -49.49
CA ARG A 8 26.17 -23.42 -48.90
C ARG A 8 25.61 -22.01 -48.76
N ARG A 9 24.30 -21.85 -48.95
CA ARG A 9 23.63 -20.56 -49.02
C ARG A 9 22.64 -20.46 -47.86
N ALA A 10 22.81 -19.43 -47.05
CA ALA A 10 21.83 -18.99 -46.07
C ALA A 10 21.24 -17.67 -46.56
N ASP A 11 19.94 -17.49 -46.38
CA ASP A 11 19.29 -16.22 -46.66
C ASP A 11 19.61 -15.22 -45.52
N PRO A 12 19.77 -13.93 -45.84
CA PRO A 12 19.97 -12.91 -44.83
C PRO A 12 18.75 -12.83 -43.89
N GLY A 13 18.99 -12.45 -42.63
CA GLY A 13 17.91 -12.19 -41.67
C GLY A 13 16.96 -11.10 -42.18
N GLN A 14 15.70 -11.20 -41.82
CA GLN A 14 14.71 -10.16 -42.14
C GLN A 14 15.02 -8.88 -41.37
N GLU A 15 14.52 -7.75 -41.87
CA GLU A 15 14.64 -6.48 -41.15
C GLU A 15 13.94 -6.57 -39.78
N ALA A 16 14.62 -6.08 -38.74
CA ALA A 16 14.07 -6.05 -37.40
C ALA A 16 12.86 -5.11 -37.34
N GLN A 17 11.81 -5.51 -36.63
CA GLN A 17 10.70 -4.64 -36.30
C GLN A 17 11.00 -3.91 -35.00
N GLU A 18 11.13 -2.59 -35.06
CA GLU A 18 11.31 -1.74 -33.90
C GLU A 18 9.99 -1.07 -33.53
N PHE A 19 9.63 -1.12 -32.25
CA PHE A 19 8.44 -0.47 -31.72
C PHE A 19 8.81 0.43 -30.55
N SER A 20 8.18 1.60 -30.49
CA SER A 20 8.21 2.48 -29.33
C SER A 20 6.89 2.34 -28.56
N PHE A 21 6.96 1.81 -27.34
CA PHE A 21 5.79 1.68 -26.47
C PHE A 21 5.74 2.79 -25.43
N TRP A 22 4.56 3.37 -25.25
CA TRP A 22 4.26 4.18 -24.07
C TRP A 22 3.80 3.28 -22.93
N LEU A 23 4.72 2.92 -22.06
CA LEU A 23 4.42 2.14 -20.86
C LEU A 23 3.96 3.08 -19.74
N ARG A 24 2.66 3.08 -19.47
CA ARG A 24 2.09 3.77 -18.30
C ARG A 24 2.10 2.82 -17.11
N LEU A 25 3.05 3.00 -16.17
CA LEU A 25 2.97 2.35 -14.86
C LEU A 25 1.69 2.80 -14.16
N LYS A 26 0.79 1.86 -13.91
CA LYS A 26 -0.25 2.03 -12.90
C LYS A 26 0.44 1.84 -11.56
N LEU A 27 0.68 2.92 -10.82
CA LEU A 27 1.26 2.81 -9.49
C LEU A 27 0.20 2.25 -8.54
N PHE A 28 0.49 1.07 -7.99
CA PHE A 28 -0.34 0.36 -7.03
C PHE A 28 0.38 0.42 -5.70
N ALA A 29 -0.21 1.10 -4.73
CA ALA A 29 0.16 0.86 -3.35
C ALA A 29 -0.36 -0.53 -2.99
N ASP A 30 0.48 -1.35 -2.39
CA ASP A 30 0.06 -2.66 -1.89
C ASP A 30 -0.71 -2.52 -0.58
N ALA A 31 -0.35 -1.49 0.21
CA ALA A 31 -0.98 -1.17 1.47
C ALA A 31 -1.17 0.34 1.64
N GLY A 32 -2.31 0.74 2.21
CA GLY A 32 -2.64 2.15 2.49
C GLY A 32 -2.51 2.49 3.97
N LEU A 33 -2.00 3.67 4.31
CA LEU A 33 -1.94 4.19 5.69
C LEU A 33 -3.17 5.05 6.00
N ALA A 34 -3.92 4.67 7.04
CA ALA A 34 -5.03 5.42 7.59
C ALA A 34 -4.76 5.84 9.05
N GLY A 35 -5.43 6.88 9.53
CA GLY A 35 -5.29 7.37 10.90
C GLY A 35 -5.38 8.88 10.96
N LEU A 36 -5.80 9.45 12.11
CA LEU A 36 -5.99 10.89 12.32
C LEU A 36 -4.78 11.76 11.95
N PRO A 37 -4.95 13.09 11.82
CA PRO A 37 -3.81 14.00 11.72
C PRO A 37 -2.88 13.78 12.91
N ASN A 38 -1.57 13.79 12.68
CA ASN A 38 -0.55 13.51 13.70
C ASN A 38 -0.52 12.11 14.31
N ALA A 39 -1.27 11.13 13.77
CA ALA A 39 -1.13 9.71 14.14
C ALA A 39 0.25 9.11 13.84
N GLY A 40 1.13 9.88 13.18
CA GLY A 40 2.51 9.48 12.87
C GLY A 40 2.66 8.73 11.55
N LYS A 41 1.72 8.88 10.60
CA LYS A 41 1.74 8.26 9.27
C LYS A 41 3.03 8.57 8.50
N SER A 42 3.36 9.85 8.31
CA SER A 42 4.58 10.26 7.60
C SER A 42 5.86 9.82 8.31
N THR A 43 5.87 9.81 9.64
CA THR A 43 7.00 9.31 10.45
C THR A 43 7.18 7.80 10.25
N PHE A 44 6.10 7.03 10.33
CA PHE A 44 6.11 5.60 10.06
C PHE A 44 6.58 5.30 8.64
N LEU A 45 6.02 5.99 7.64
CA LEU A 45 6.38 5.83 6.24
C LEU A 45 7.85 6.15 5.98
N SER A 46 8.36 7.24 6.56
CA SER A 46 9.77 7.63 6.45
C SER A 46 10.70 6.61 7.10
N ARG A 47 10.26 5.95 8.17
CA ARG A 47 11.04 4.94 8.90
C ARG A 47 11.18 3.64 8.11
N VAL A 48 10.09 3.19 7.50
CA VAL A 48 10.04 1.90 6.79
C VAL A 48 10.55 1.98 5.37
N SER A 49 10.61 3.18 4.79
CA SER A 49 11.08 3.39 3.43
C SER A 49 12.60 3.43 3.37
N ARG A 50 13.22 2.49 2.63
CA ARG A 50 14.69 2.49 2.40
C ARG A 50 15.17 3.68 1.56
N ALA A 51 14.28 4.23 0.73
CA ALA A 51 14.48 5.50 0.03
C ALA A 51 13.76 6.61 0.82
N ARG A 52 14.24 7.87 0.76
CA ARG A 52 13.40 9.00 1.23
C ARG A 52 12.02 8.88 0.57
N PRO A 53 10.92 9.05 1.33
CA PRO A 53 9.57 8.99 0.76
C PRO A 53 9.55 9.82 -0.52
N ARG A 54 9.25 9.16 -1.64
CA ARG A 54 9.19 9.86 -2.91
C ARG A 54 7.84 10.54 -2.96
N ILE A 55 7.85 11.86 -2.97
CA ILE A 55 6.70 12.66 -3.36
C ILE A 55 6.49 12.32 -4.84
N ALA A 56 5.39 11.65 -5.13
CA ALA A 56 5.12 11.21 -6.48
C ALA A 56 4.20 12.21 -7.17
N ASP A 57 4.76 12.93 -8.15
CA ASP A 57 4.05 13.92 -8.96
C ASP A 57 3.25 13.23 -10.05
N TYR A 58 2.17 12.58 -9.65
CA TYR A 58 1.26 11.95 -10.61
C TYR A 58 0.53 13.03 -11.41
N PRO A 59 0.48 12.92 -12.75
CA PRO A 59 -0.16 13.92 -13.63
C PRO A 59 -1.67 14.14 -13.39
N PHE A 60 -2.26 13.51 -12.39
CA PHE A 60 -3.69 13.42 -12.12
C PHE A 60 -4.03 13.56 -10.63
N THR A 61 -3.06 13.85 -9.75
CA THR A 61 -3.31 14.07 -8.32
C THR A 61 -3.13 15.54 -7.96
N THR A 62 -4.08 16.14 -7.24
CA THR A 62 -3.89 17.47 -6.63
C THR A 62 -3.17 17.43 -5.29
N LEU A 63 -3.19 16.29 -4.61
CA LEU A 63 -2.41 16.02 -3.41
C LEU A 63 -1.34 15.00 -3.76
N HIS A 64 -0.07 15.35 -3.54
CA HIS A 64 1.04 14.45 -3.82
C HIS A 64 1.10 13.38 -2.72
N PRO A 65 0.75 12.11 -3.00
CA PRO A 65 0.85 11.08 -1.99
C PRO A 65 2.31 10.85 -1.63
N GLN A 66 2.55 10.58 -0.36
CA GLN A 66 3.85 10.08 0.08
C GLN A 66 3.86 8.57 -0.11
N LEU A 67 4.85 8.08 -0.85
CA LEU A 67 5.08 6.65 -1.06
C LEU A 67 6.35 6.20 -0.35
N GLY A 68 6.28 5.02 0.25
CA GLY A 68 7.40 4.35 0.90
C GLY A 68 7.58 2.94 0.35
N VAL A 69 8.80 2.60 -0.05
CA VAL A 69 9.13 1.25 -0.52
C VAL A 69 9.71 0.46 0.64
N VAL A 70 9.00 -0.60 1.02
CA VAL A 70 9.37 -1.47 2.14
C VAL A 70 10.02 -2.74 1.61
N TYR A 71 11.10 -3.14 2.29
CA TYR A 71 11.76 -4.41 2.07
C TYR A 71 11.75 -5.22 3.35
N LEU A 72 11.14 -6.39 3.31
CA LEU A 72 10.99 -7.28 4.46
C LEU A 72 11.15 -8.72 4.00
N ASP A 73 12.04 -9.47 4.65
CA ASP A 73 12.23 -10.92 4.40
C ASP A 73 12.44 -11.28 2.91
N GLY A 74 13.12 -10.41 2.16
CA GLY A 74 13.38 -10.59 0.72
C GLY A 74 12.22 -10.21 -0.20
N ALA A 75 11.09 -9.74 0.34
CA ALA A 75 9.96 -9.21 -0.41
C ALA A 75 9.96 -7.67 -0.43
N GLU A 76 9.43 -7.11 -1.52
CA GLU A 76 9.24 -5.67 -1.73
C GLU A 76 7.74 -5.35 -1.89
N PHE A 77 7.27 -4.33 -1.20
CA PHE A 77 5.93 -3.79 -1.37
C PHE A 77 5.88 -2.29 -1.11
N VAL A 78 4.86 -1.64 -1.67
CA VAL A 78 4.70 -0.18 -1.63
C VAL A 78 3.63 0.20 -0.61
N LEU A 79 3.99 1.07 0.32
CA LEU A 79 3.06 1.77 1.21
C LEU A 79 2.73 3.14 0.64
N ALA A 80 1.45 3.52 0.70
CA ALA A 80 1.01 4.87 0.41
C ALA A 80 0.32 5.49 1.62
N ASP A 81 0.65 6.74 1.89
CA ASP A 81 -0.21 7.57 2.74
C ASP A 81 -1.53 7.84 1.99
N LEU A 82 -2.64 7.90 2.71
CA LEU A 82 -3.97 8.22 2.17
C LEU A 82 -4.29 9.69 2.50
N PRO A 83 -3.65 10.69 1.84
CA PRO A 83 -3.98 12.09 2.05
C PRO A 83 -5.43 12.34 1.60
N GLY A 84 -6.16 13.13 2.39
CA GLY A 84 -7.50 13.58 2.01
C GLY A 84 -8.68 12.71 2.45
N LEU A 85 -8.49 11.55 3.09
CA LEU A 85 -9.62 10.88 3.79
C LEU A 85 -10.15 11.71 4.98
N ILE A 86 -9.31 12.61 5.52
CA ILE A 86 -9.52 13.35 6.78
C ILE A 86 -9.66 14.87 6.55
N GLU A 87 -9.62 15.30 5.29
CA GLU A 87 -9.76 16.71 4.90
C GLU A 87 -10.82 16.83 3.80
N GLY A 88 -12.10 16.80 4.20
CA GLY A 88 -13.17 17.38 3.39
C GLY A 88 -13.36 16.82 1.98
N ALA A 89 -12.98 15.57 1.69
CA ALA A 89 -13.16 14.93 0.37
C ALA A 89 -14.62 14.85 -0.12
N HIS A 90 -15.58 15.25 0.72
CA HIS A 90 -16.99 15.37 0.40
C HIS A 90 -17.38 16.71 -0.28
N GLN A 91 -16.48 17.70 -0.36
CA GLN A 91 -16.79 19.01 -0.95
C GLN A 91 -15.94 19.33 -2.18
N GLY A 92 -16.35 18.77 -3.31
CA GLY A 92 -16.30 19.46 -4.60
C GLY A 92 -14.95 19.57 -5.30
N THR A 93 -14.68 18.63 -6.20
CA THR A 93 -14.12 18.78 -7.56
C THR A 93 -13.70 17.39 -8.02
N GLY A 94 -13.85 17.03 -9.31
CA GLY A 94 -13.61 15.70 -9.88
C GLY A 94 -12.16 15.19 -9.85
N LEU A 95 -11.45 15.43 -8.75
CA LEU A 95 -10.06 15.13 -8.42
C LEU A 95 -9.92 13.87 -7.55
N GLY A 96 -10.98 13.48 -6.83
CA GLY A 96 -11.00 12.31 -5.96
C GLY A 96 -11.03 10.98 -6.69
N ASP A 97 -11.97 10.76 -7.61
CA ASP A 97 -12.26 9.43 -8.17
C ASP A 97 -11.06 8.70 -8.79
N ARG A 98 -10.11 9.40 -9.43
CA ARG A 98 -8.94 8.77 -10.07
C ARG A 98 -7.79 8.46 -9.12
N PHE A 99 -7.52 9.35 -8.15
CA PHE A 99 -6.54 9.10 -7.09
C PHE A 99 -7.01 7.96 -6.18
N LEU A 100 -8.29 7.97 -5.88
CA LEU A 100 -8.89 7.05 -4.93
C LEU A 100 -9.17 5.68 -5.57
N GLY A 101 -9.37 5.63 -6.89
CA GLY A 101 -9.31 4.40 -7.68
C GLY A 101 -7.92 3.73 -7.73
N HIS A 102 -6.89 4.36 -7.15
CA HIS A 102 -5.61 3.70 -6.90
C HIS A 102 -5.53 3.12 -5.47
N MET A 103 -6.19 3.75 -4.49
CA MET A 103 -6.32 3.23 -3.13
C MET A 103 -7.29 2.05 -3.03
N GLU A 104 -8.30 1.98 -3.91
CA GLU A 104 -9.19 0.83 -4.06
C GLU A 104 -8.44 -0.46 -4.44
N ARG A 105 -7.18 -0.37 -4.88
CA ARG A 105 -6.34 -1.51 -5.26
C ARG A 105 -5.36 -1.96 -4.18
N CYS A 106 -5.25 -1.24 -3.06
CA CYS A 106 -4.46 -1.71 -1.92
C CYS A 106 -5.04 -3.05 -1.42
N GLY A 107 -4.22 -4.06 -1.17
CA GLY A 107 -4.72 -5.33 -0.64
C GLY A 107 -5.08 -5.26 0.84
N VAL A 108 -4.59 -4.25 1.56
CA VAL A 108 -4.73 -4.10 3.01
C VAL A 108 -4.59 -2.63 3.44
N LEU A 109 -5.18 -2.28 4.57
CA LEU A 109 -5.02 -0.99 5.23
C LEU A 109 -4.21 -1.14 6.53
N LEU A 110 -3.28 -0.23 6.78
CA LEU A 110 -2.65 -0.03 8.08
C LEU A 110 -3.31 1.17 8.76
N HIS A 111 -4.04 0.92 9.83
CA HIS A 111 -4.65 1.96 10.64
C HIS A 111 -3.76 2.30 11.84
N LEU A 112 -3.12 3.47 11.78
CA LEU A 112 -2.31 4.00 12.86
C LEU A 112 -3.16 4.84 13.80
N VAL A 113 -3.17 4.47 15.07
CA VAL A 113 -3.86 5.22 16.14
C VAL A 113 -2.82 5.83 17.06
N ASP A 114 -2.93 7.13 17.33
CA ASP A 114 -2.02 7.81 18.24
C ASP A 114 -2.22 7.31 19.68
N GLY A 115 -1.23 6.62 20.22
CA GLY A 115 -1.25 6.11 21.57
C GLY A 115 -1.19 7.20 22.64
N THR A 116 -0.93 8.46 22.32
CA THR A 116 -1.00 9.57 23.28
C THR A 116 -2.37 10.26 23.33
N HIS A 117 -3.31 9.89 22.46
CA HIS A 117 -4.61 10.55 22.36
C HIS A 117 -5.58 10.13 23.47
N ASP A 118 -6.37 11.03 24.05
CA ASP A 118 -7.20 10.74 25.23
C ASP A 118 -8.08 9.48 25.10
N ASP A 119 -8.77 9.31 23.96
CA ASP A 119 -9.54 8.10 23.64
C ASP A 119 -9.07 7.46 22.33
N VAL A 120 -8.28 6.39 22.45
CA VAL A 120 -7.77 5.61 21.30
C VAL A 120 -8.87 4.85 20.57
N ALA A 121 -9.95 4.46 21.26
CA ALA A 121 -11.05 3.73 20.68
C ALA A 121 -11.95 4.67 19.86
N GLU A 122 -12.21 5.88 20.35
CA GLU A 122 -12.90 6.92 19.59
C GLU A 122 -12.10 7.32 18.35
N ALA A 123 -10.78 7.54 18.51
CA ALA A 123 -9.89 7.87 17.38
C ALA A 123 -9.97 6.83 16.25
N TYR A 124 -9.96 5.54 16.62
CA TYR A 124 -10.16 4.44 15.68
C TYR A 124 -11.55 4.51 15.01
N ARG A 125 -12.62 4.64 15.80
CA ARG A 125 -14.00 4.66 15.27
C ARG A 125 -14.23 5.82 14.31
N THR A 126 -13.67 7.00 14.60
CA THR A 126 -13.77 8.19 13.74
C THR A 126 -13.19 7.91 12.36
N VAL A 127 -11.93 7.47 12.30
CA VAL A 127 -11.26 7.14 11.03
C VAL A 127 -11.96 5.97 10.34
N ARG A 128 -12.46 4.99 11.10
CA ARG A 128 -13.19 3.85 10.54
C ARG A 128 -14.51 4.29 9.89
N HIS A 129 -15.26 5.19 10.51
CA HIS A 129 -16.45 5.77 9.92
C HIS A 129 -16.13 6.54 8.63
N GLU A 130 -15.02 7.28 8.58
CA GLU A 130 -14.57 7.97 7.37
C GLU A 130 -14.23 6.97 6.24
N ILE A 131 -13.49 5.90 6.55
CA ILE A 131 -13.16 4.84 5.59
C ILE A 131 -14.43 4.18 5.02
N VAL A 132 -15.44 3.95 5.86
CA VAL A 132 -16.72 3.35 5.43
C VAL A 132 -17.56 4.34 4.64
N ALA A 133 -17.68 5.59 5.10
CA ALA A 133 -18.43 6.65 4.44
C ALA A 133 -17.83 7.00 3.07
N TYR A 134 -16.53 6.79 2.91
CA TYR A 134 -15.83 6.95 1.65
C TYR A 134 -16.31 5.94 0.56
N GLY A 135 -16.61 4.70 0.95
CA GLY A 135 -17.10 3.67 0.02
C GLY A 135 -15.99 3.02 -0.83
N GLN A 136 -16.35 2.58 -2.05
CA GLN A 136 -15.43 1.91 -3.01
C GLN A 136 -14.74 0.66 -2.46
N GLY A 137 -15.42 -0.11 -1.60
CA GLY A 137 -14.89 -1.33 -1.01
C GLY A 137 -13.75 -1.12 -0.01
N LEU A 138 -13.37 0.11 0.32
CA LEU A 138 -12.26 0.41 1.26
C LEU A 138 -12.58 -0.08 2.67
N GLY A 139 -13.85 0.00 3.09
CA GLY A 139 -14.34 -0.55 4.34
C GLY A 139 -14.26 -2.08 4.44
N GLU A 140 -14.26 -2.80 3.33
CA GLU A 140 -14.27 -4.28 3.31
C GLU A 140 -12.86 -4.87 3.32
N LYS A 141 -11.84 -4.03 3.17
CA LYS A 141 -10.45 -4.47 3.09
C LYS A 141 -9.96 -5.01 4.43
N PRO A 142 -9.05 -6.00 4.42
CA PRO A 142 -8.30 -6.37 5.61
C PRO A 142 -7.65 -5.13 6.22
N GLU A 143 -7.76 -5.02 7.55
CA GLU A 143 -7.23 -3.90 8.32
C GLU A 143 -6.25 -4.44 9.36
N VAL A 144 -5.04 -3.88 9.37
CA VAL A 144 -4.05 -4.07 10.42
C VAL A 144 -4.09 -2.81 11.29
N VAL A 145 -4.44 -2.95 12.57
CA VAL A 145 -4.54 -1.82 13.50
C VAL A 145 -3.28 -1.78 14.36
N ALA A 146 -2.66 -0.60 14.47
CA ALA A 146 -1.47 -0.40 15.29
C ALA A 146 -1.54 0.88 16.13
N LEU A 147 -1.34 0.72 17.44
CA LEU A 147 -1.13 1.78 18.41
C LEU A 147 0.28 2.35 18.22
N ASN A 148 0.38 3.58 17.71
CA ASN A 148 1.63 4.26 17.44
C ASN A 148 2.08 5.13 18.63
N LYS A 149 3.34 5.61 18.59
CA LYS A 149 3.97 6.45 19.62
C LYS A 149 4.12 5.78 20.99
N ILE A 150 4.31 4.47 21.02
CA ILE A 150 4.54 3.74 22.29
C ILE A 150 5.80 4.19 23.03
N ASP A 151 6.73 4.87 22.36
CA ASP A 151 7.91 5.50 22.96
C ASP A 151 7.56 6.62 23.96
N ALA A 152 6.35 7.19 23.87
CA ALA A 152 5.86 8.22 24.77
C ALA A 152 4.98 7.67 25.92
N LEU A 153 4.84 6.34 26.03
CA LEU A 153 3.92 5.68 26.96
C LEU A 153 4.67 4.73 27.90
N THR A 154 4.09 4.50 29.08
CA THR A 154 4.56 3.46 29.99
C THR A 154 4.07 2.08 29.53
N PRO A 155 4.77 0.97 29.89
CA PRO A 155 4.34 -0.39 29.53
C PRO A 155 2.89 -0.71 29.92
N ASP A 156 2.46 -0.28 31.11
CA ASP A 156 1.10 -0.52 31.60
C ASP A 156 0.06 0.22 30.73
N LEU A 157 0.36 1.47 30.36
CA LEU A 157 -0.53 2.28 29.53
C LEU A 157 -0.58 1.79 28.07
N ILE A 158 0.52 1.24 27.55
CA ILE A 158 0.55 0.59 26.24
C ILE A 158 -0.43 -0.58 26.24
N GLU A 159 -0.38 -1.44 27.24
CA GLU A 159 -1.24 -2.62 27.31
C GLU A 159 -2.72 -2.25 27.50
N GLU A 160 -3.00 -1.29 28.39
CA GLU A 160 -4.36 -0.76 28.59
C GLU A 160 -4.95 -0.22 27.28
N ARG A 161 -4.21 0.65 26.57
CA ARG A 161 -4.66 1.26 25.33
C ARG A 161 -4.76 0.25 24.19
N ARG A 162 -3.85 -0.71 24.14
CA ARG A 162 -3.89 -1.80 23.16
C ARG A 162 -5.13 -2.69 23.36
N GLN A 163 -5.51 -2.97 24.60
CA GLN A 163 -6.74 -3.72 24.91
C GLN A 163 -7.99 -2.92 24.55
N ALA A 164 -8.04 -1.64 24.89
CA ALA A 164 -9.15 -0.76 24.51
C ALA A 164 -9.31 -0.68 22.99
N LEU A 165 -8.19 -0.57 22.26
CA LEU A 165 -8.18 -0.54 20.80
C LEU A 165 -8.59 -1.88 20.19
N ALA A 166 -8.09 -3.00 20.72
CA ALA A 166 -8.47 -4.34 20.29
C ALA A 166 -9.98 -4.62 20.50
N ALA A 167 -10.55 -4.14 21.61
CA ALA A 167 -11.98 -4.22 21.86
C ALA A 167 -12.80 -3.36 20.86
N ALA A 168 -12.25 -2.23 20.41
CA ALA A 168 -12.91 -1.34 19.47
C ALA A 168 -12.88 -1.85 18.01
N CYS A 169 -11.76 -2.44 17.57
CA CYS A 169 -11.63 -2.99 16.22
C CYS A 169 -12.11 -4.45 16.09
N GLY A 170 -12.23 -5.17 17.21
CA GLY A 170 -12.69 -6.56 17.25
C GLY A 170 -11.63 -7.59 16.85
N HIS A 171 -10.36 -7.18 16.78
CA HIS A 171 -9.22 -8.06 16.48
C HIS A 171 -7.95 -7.57 17.18
N GLU A 172 -6.83 -8.26 16.99
CA GLU A 172 -5.57 -7.87 17.62
C GLU A 172 -5.11 -6.47 17.16
N ALA A 173 -4.69 -5.65 18.11
CA ALA A 173 -4.02 -4.38 17.88
C ALA A 173 -2.52 -4.53 18.19
N HIS A 174 -1.68 -4.10 17.25
CA HIS A 174 -0.23 -4.09 17.42
C HIS A 174 0.25 -2.83 18.15
N ALA A 175 1.41 -2.92 18.78
CA ALA A 175 2.08 -1.78 19.41
C ALA A 175 3.30 -1.39 18.57
N VAL A 176 3.41 -0.12 18.19
CA VAL A 176 4.48 0.36 17.31
C VAL A 176 4.98 1.75 17.68
N SER A 177 6.24 2.03 17.39
CA SER A 177 6.78 3.38 17.37
C SER A 177 7.45 3.66 16.04
N GLY A 178 6.86 4.57 15.26
CA GLY A 178 7.52 5.09 14.06
C GLY A 178 8.84 5.81 14.37
N ALA A 179 8.97 6.38 15.57
CA ALA A 179 10.16 7.15 15.97
C ALA A 179 11.31 6.24 16.41
N SER A 180 11.07 5.24 17.26
CA SER A 180 12.10 4.33 17.77
C SER A 180 12.32 3.11 16.87
N GLY A 181 11.31 2.72 16.08
CA GLY A 181 11.29 1.52 15.26
C GLY A 181 10.77 0.28 15.99
N ALA A 182 10.43 0.38 17.28
CA ALA A 182 9.88 -0.73 18.05
C ALA A 182 8.57 -1.24 17.42
N GLY A 183 8.42 -2.55 17.28
CA GLY A 183 7.20 -3.20 16.77
C GLY A 183 6.92 -3.04 15.27
N VAL A 184 7.71 -2.25 14.55
CA VAL A 184 7.50 -1.96 13.13
C VAL A 184 7.55 -3.23 12.29
N GLU A 185 8.55 -4.09 12.52
CA GLU A 185 8.72 -5.32 11.74
C GLU A 185 7.54 -6.28 11.87
N THR A 186 6.95 -6.40 13.08
CA THR A 186 5.75 -7.20 13.32
C THR A 186 4.57 -6.71 12.49
N VAL A 187 4.34 -5.39 12.47
CA VAL A 187 3.29 -4.77 11.66
C VAL A 187 3.55 -4.98 10.17
N LEU A 188 4.79 -4.81 9.70
CA LEU A 188 5.14 -5.03 8.30
C LEU A 188 4.94 -6.50 7.88
N ARG A 189 5.23 -7.47 8.75
CA ARG A 189 4.96 -8.89 8.48
C ARG A 189 3.47 -9.19 8.39
N ALA A 190 2.66 -8.60 9.27
CA ALA A 190 1.20 -8.71 9.21
C ALA A 190 0.65 -8.16 7.88
N LEU A 191 1.10 -6.96 7.49
CA LEU A 191 0.74 -6.35 6.20
C LEU A 191 1.15 -7.22 5.02
N HIS A 192 2.39 -7.72 5.02
CA HIS A 192 2.90 -8.58 3.96
C HIS A 192 2.07 -9.87 3.80
N GLY A 193 1.61 -10.47 4.91
CA GLY A 193 0.71 -11.62 4.90
C GLY A 193 -0.58 -11.34 4.11
N HIS A 194 -1.24 -10.20 4.39
CA HIS A 194 -2.45 -9.79 3.68
C HIS A 194 -2.18 -9.43 2.20
N ILE A 195 -1.07 -8.74 1.91
CA ILE A 195 -0.67 -8.40 0.55
C ILE A 195 -0.46 -9.67 -0.29
N ARG A 196 0.21 -10.69 0.26
CA ARG A 196 0.41 -11.97 -0.44
C ARG A 196 -0.91 -12.69 -0.70
N ALA A 197 -1.81 -12.72 0.27
CA ALA A 197 -3.14 -13.30 0.08
C ALA A 197 -3.93 -12.58 -1.02
N HIS A 198 -3.86 -11.25 -1.05
CA HIS A 198 -4.52 -10.44 -2.07
C HIS A 198 -3.92 -10.66 -3.47
N ARG A 199 -2.59 -10.68 -3.60
CA ARG A 199 -1.89 -10.94 -4.87
C ARG A 199 -2.08 -12.38 -5.35
N GLY A 200 -2.13 -13.37 -4.46
CA GLY A 200 -2.39 -14.78 -4.81
C GLY A 200 -3.81 -15.05 -5.30
N GLY A 201 -4.78 -14.18 -5.00
CA GLY A 201 -6.13 -14.19 -5.60
C GLY A 201 -6.25 -13.29 -6.84
N SER A 202 -5.20 -12.53 -7.15
CA SER A 202 -5.13 -11.55 -8.24
C SER A 202 -4.00 -11.92 -9.21
N GLU A 203 -3.84 -13.20 -9.54
CA GLU A 203 -3.08 -13.52 -10.75
C GLU A 203 -3.83 -12.87 -11.91
N PRO A 204 -3.21 -11.94 -12.66
CA PRO A 204 -3.75 -11.64 -13.97
C PRO A 204 -3.77 -12.97 -14.71
N ASP A 205 -4.90 -13.27 -15.32
CA ASP A 205 -4.99 -14.23 -16.41
C ASP A 205 -4.07 -13.70 -17.51
N ILE A 206 -2.77 -13.90 -17.35
CA ILE A 206 -1.83 -13.93 -18.45
C ILE A 206 -2.17 -15.25 -19.11
N ALA A 207 -3.31 -15.27 -19.81
CA ALA A 207 -3.59 -16.26 -20.81
C ALA A 207 -2.29 -16.36 -21.59
N GLU A 208 -1.63 -17.52 -21.48
CA GLU A 208 -0.34 -17.84 -22.07
C GLU A 208 -0.30 -17.15 -23.43
N SER A 209 0.36 -15.98 -23.49
CA SER A 209 0.48 -15.30 -24.76
C SER A 209 1.38 -16.24 -25.52
N ALA A 210 0.75 -16.87 -26.53
CA ALA A 210 1.31 -17.98 -27.27
C ALA A 210 2.79 -17.71 -27.48
N ALA A 211 3.61 -18.62 -26.94
CA ALA A 211 5.06 -18.56 -27.03
C ALA A 211 5.42 -18.04 -28.42
N TRP A 212 5.96 -16.83 -28.49
CA TRP A 212 6.35 -16.24 -29.75
C TRP A 212 7.36 -17.20 -30.37
N GLN A 213 6.95 -17.87 -31.44
CA GLN A 213 7.81 -18.75 -32.22
C GLN A 213 8.27 -17.97 -33.45
N PRO A 214 9.58 -17.96 -33.74
CA PRO A 214 10.16 -17.22 -34.86
C PRO A 214 9.71 -17.74 -36.22
#